data_AF-A0A317J2F8-F1
#
_entry.id   AF-A0A317J2F8-F1
#
_cell.length_a   1.000
_cell.length_b   1.000
_cell.length_c   1.000
_cell.angle_alpha   90.00
_cell.angle_beta   90.00
_cell.angle_gamma   90.00
#
_symmetry.space_group_name_H-M   'P 1'
#
loop_
_entity.id
_entity.type
_entity.pdbx_description
1 polymer ?
#
loop_
_entity_poly.entity_id
_entity_poly.type
_entity_poly.pdbx_seq_one_letter_code
_entity_poly.pdbx_strand_id
1 'polypeptide(L)'
;MTRTVQLAVADAVYAGALREALSHSGPWNVKSVERPDPALASVLVLDESALARLPKPLANPERVVLITRQDPEGLAEAWEAGIVSVVSTHDSLATVLLTVMAASLRVGHVCKTHVLSEISPNDDSAPAPITPEIQTSRSRRCKTR
;
A
#
# COMPACT_ATOMS: atom_id res chain seq x y z
N MET A 1 -3.21 -18.10 -10.39
CA MET A 1 -3.81 -17.47 -9.19
C MET A 1 -4.69 -16.32 -9.65
N THR A 2 -5.97 -16.35 -9.35
CA THR A 2 -6.93 -15.30 -9.71
C THR A 2 -6.88 -14.17 -8.69
N ARG A 3 -6.77 -12.91 -9.12
CA ARG A 3 -6.76 -11.74 -8.21
C ARG A 3 -8.15 -11.13 -8.13
N THR A 4 -8.60 -10.79 -6.92
CA THR A 4 -9.92 -10.17 -6.73
C THR A 4 -9.81 -8.65 -6.79
N VAL A 5 -10.73 -8.02 -7.50
CA VAL A 5 -10.91 -6.56 -7.53
C VAL A 5 -12.32 -6.24 -7.04
N GLN A 6 -12.44 -5.41 -6.02
CA GLN A 6 -13.71 -4.86 -5.56
C GLN A 6 -13.88 -3.47 -6.16
N LEU A 7 -14.94 -3.28 -6.93
CA LEU A 7 -15.26 -2.03 -7.61
C LEU A 7 -16.45 -1.36 -6.93
N ALA A 8 -16.22 -0.21 -6.32
CA ALA A 8 -17.22 0.62 -5.67
C ALA A 8 -17.13 2.04 -6.25
N VAL A 9 -17.72 2.21 -7.43
CA VAL A 9 -17.76 3.47 -8.18
C VAL A 9 -19.22 3.74 -8.54
N ALA A 10 -19.70 4.95 -8.26
CA ALA A 10 -21.10 5.35 -8.42
C ALA A 10 -21.51 5.47 -9.89
N ASP A 11 -20.59 5.87 -10.78
CA ASP A 11 -20.83 5.88 -12.22
C ASP A 11 -20.89 4.45 -12.77
N ALA A 12 -22.11 3.95 -12.98
CA ALA A 12 -22.35 2.60 -13.47
C ALA A 12 -21.82 2.36 -14.89
N VAL A 13 -21.78 3.39 -15.75
CA VAL A 13 -21.28 3.27 -17.12
C VAL A 13 -19.76 3.09 -17.09
N TYR A 14 -19.09 3.96 -16.34
CA TYR A 14 -17.64 3.87 -16.14
C TYR A 14 -17.25 2.56 -15.44
N ALA A 15 -17.98 2.17 -14.39
CA ALA A 15 -17.74 0.93 -13.67
C ALA A 15 -17.93 -0.31 -14.58
N GLY A 16 -18.93 -0.28 -15.46
CA GLY A 16 -19.16 -1.31 -16.47
C GLY A 16 -17.98 -1.43 -17.43
N ALA A 17 -17.54 -0.32 -18.02
CA ALA A 17 -16.40 -0.29 -18.92
C ALA A 17 -15.11 -0.81 -18.27
N LEU A 18 -14.83 -0.39 -17.02
CA LEU A 18 -13.66 -0.85 -16.28
C LEU A 18 -13.73 -2.35 -15.95
N ARG A 19 -14.92 -2.85 -15.56
CA ARG A 19 -15.13 -4.28 -15.33
C ARG A 19 -14.87 -5.09 -16.59
N GLU A 20 -15.37 -4.65 -17.74
CA GLU A 20 -15.13 -5.31 -19.02
C GLU A 20 -13.64 -5.31 -19.35
N ALA A 21 -12.99 -4.16 -19.29
CA ALA A 21 -11.57 -4.05 -19.63
C ALA A 21 -10.67 -4.87 -18.69
N LEU A 22 -11.00 -4.94 -17.39
CA LEU A 22 -10.33 -5.84 -16.45
C LEU A 22 -10.54 -7.29 -16.84
N SER A 23 -11.77 -7.68 -17.20
CA SER A 23 -12.10 -9.06 -17.58
C SER A 23 -11.35 -9.53 -18.84
N HIS A 24 -11.04 -8.61 -19.77
CA HIS A 24 -10.25 -8.91 -20.98
C HIS A 24 -8.72 -8.90 -20.75
N SER A 25 -8.24 -8.21 -19.72
CA SER A 25 -6.79 -7.98 -19.51
C SER A 25 -6.09 -9.05 -18.66
N GLY A 26 -6.82 -9.98 -18.04
CA GLY A 26 -6.18 -11.06 -17.27
C GLY A 26 -7.13 -11.85 -16.36
N PRO A 27 -6.57 -12.74 -15.50
CA PRO A 27 -7.34 -13.59 -14.59
C PRO A 27 -7.82 -12.80 -13.35
N TRP A 28 -8.69 -11.82 -13.58
CA TRP A 28 -9.28 -10.97 -12.54
C TRP A 28 -10.67 -11.47 -12.17
N ASN A 29 -10.97 -11.53 -10.87
CA ASN A 29 -12.32 -11.69 -10.36
C ASN A 29 -12.85 -10.31 -9.96
N VAL A 30 -13.56 -9.64 -10.86
CA VAL A 30 -14.09 -8.29 -10.64
C VAL A 30 -15.47 -8.38 -10.00
N LYS A 31 -15.61 -7.81 -8.81
CA LYS A 31 -16.87 -7.73 -8.06
C LYS A 31 -17.30 -6.28 -7.92
N SER A 32 -18.43 -5.92 -8.53
CA SER A 32 -19.08 -4.64 -8.25
C SER A 32 -19.77 -4.74 -6.90
N VAL A 33 -19.40 -3.89 -5.95
CA VAL A 33 -19.87 -3.94 -4.56
C VAL A 33 -20.24 -2.54 -4.09
N GLU A 34 -21.29 -2.44 -3.28
CA GLU A 34 -21.71 -1.18 -2.67
C GLU A 34 -20.81 -0.80 -1.48
N ARG A 35 -20.44 -1.82 -0.69
CA ARG A 35 -19.58 -1.71 0.50
C ARG A 35 -18.32 -2.56 0.29
N PRO A 36 -17.20 -1.94 -0.10
CA PRO A 36 -15.94 -2.66 -0.24
C PRO A 36 -15.42 -3.09 1.14
N ASP A 37 -14.84 -4.28 1.19
CA ASP A 37 -14.21 -4.83 2.40
C ASP A 37 -12.67 -4.73 2.33
N PRO A 38 -12.04 -3.82 3.10
CA PRO A 38 -10.58 -3.66 3.13
C PRO A 38 -9.82 -4.80 3.81
N ALA A 39 -10.50 -5.66 4.57
CA ALA A 39 -9.88 -6.80 5.23
C ALA A 39 -9.59 -7.95 4.24
N LEU A 40 -10.30 -7.99 3.11
CA LEU A 40 -10.12 -9.04 2.12
C LEU A 40 -8.82 -8.87 1.32
N ALA A 41 -8.31 -10.00 0.85
CA ALA A 41 -7.18 -10.04 -0.06
C ALA A 41 -7.55 -9.61 -1.52
N SER A 42 -8.09 -8.40 -1.71
CA SER A 42 -8.41 -7.77 -3.00
C SER A 42 -7.74 -6.42 -3.25
N VAL A 43 -7.75 -5.96 -4.49
CA VAL A 43 -7.56 -4.53 -4.82
C VAL A 43 -8.91 -3.82 -4.66
N LEU A 44 -8.91 -2.64 -4.06
CA LEU A 44 -10.09 -1.79 -3.92
C LEU A 44 -10.03 -0.68 -4.97
N VAL A 45 -11.04 -0.57 -5.82
CA VAL A 45 -11.19 0.53 -6.77
C VAL A 45 -12.40 1.36 -6.37
N LEU A 46 -12.14 2.58 -5.93
CA LEU A 46 -13.09 3.41 -5.20
C LEU A 46 -13.23 4.78 -5.88
N ASP A 47 -14.41 5.39 -5.78
CA ASP A 47 -14.56 6.84 -5.90
C ASP A 47 -14.49 7.53 -4.52
N GLU A 48 -14.55 8.86 -4.51
CA GLU A 48 -14.49 9.67 -3.29
C GLU A 48 -15.61 9.28 -2.30
N SER A 49 -16.80 9.01 -2.82
CA SER A 49 -17.95 8.62 -1.99
C SER A 49 -17.72 7.29 -1.30
N ALA A 50 -17.12 6.32 -1.99
CA ALA A 50 -16.85 4.98 -1.48
C ALA A 50 -15.69 5.01 -0.48
N LEU A 51 -14.67 5.82 -0.74
CA LEU A 51 -13.57 6.05 0.18
C LEU A 51 -14.05 6.64 1.52
N ALA A 52 -14.94 7.64 1.48
CA ALA A 52 -15.49 8.28 2.67
C ALA A 52 -16.28 7.32 3.57
N ARG A 53 -16.81 6.22 3.03
CA ARG A 53 -17.55 5.19 3.79
C ARG A 53 -16.65 4.16 4.47
N LEU A 54 -15.36 4.11 4.13
CA LEU A 54 -14.44 3.13 4.70
C LEU A 54 -14.02 3.51 6.12
N PRO A 55 -13.78 2.51 6.99
CA PRO A 55 -13.23 2.76 8.32
C PRO A 55 -11.82 3.36 8.20
N LYS A 56 -11.55 4.38 9.01
CA LYS A 56 -10.22 5.00 9.13
C LYS A 56 -9.59 4.59 10.47
N PRO A 57 -8.27 4.31 10.53
CA PRO A 57 -7.32 4.30 9.41
C PRO A 57 -7.53 3.10 8.47
N LEU A 58 -7.14 3.25 7.21
CA LEU A 58 -7.18 2.15 6.24
C LEU A 58 -6.14 1.10 6.60
N ALA A 59 -6.53 -0.17 6.63
CA ALA A 59 -5.64 -1.27 6.99
C ALA A 59 -4.50 -1.50 5.96
N ASN A 60 -4.80 -1.29 4.67
CA ASN A 60 -3.86 -1.52 3.57
C ASN A 60 -4.08 -0.48 2.46
N PRO A 61 -3.75 0.79 2.69
CA PRO A 61 -4.07 1.88 1.77
C PRO A 61 -3.35 1.77 0.42
N GLU A 62 -2.22 1.06 0.36
CA GLU A 62 -1.48 0.80 -0.86
C GLU A 62 -2.25 -0.08 -1.87
N ARG A 63 -3.30 -0.75 -1.43
CA ARG A 63 -4.17 -1.60 -2.27
C ARG A 63 -5.37 -0.86 -2.82
N VAL A 64 -5.54 0.40 -2.43
CA VAL A 64 -6.62 1.27 -2.88
C VAL A 64 -6.18 1.98 -4.16
N VAL A 65 -7.06 1.99 -5.14
CA VAL A 65 -7.01 2.84 -6.32
C VAL A 65 -8.19 3.79 -6.22
N LEU A 66 -7.91 5.06 -5.98
CA LEU A 66 -8.91 6.12 -5.94
C LEU A 66 -9.09 6.71 -7.34
N ILE A 67 -10.32 6.71 -7.84
CA ILE A 67 -10.75 7.45 -9.02
C ILE A 67 -11.38 8.74 -8.54
N THR A 68 -10.85 9.87 -8.98
CA THR A 68 -11.31 11.19 -8.52
C THR A 68 -11.31 12.22 -9.64
N ARG A 69 -12.03 13.33 -9.46
CA ARG A 69 -11.94 14.50 -10.34
C ARG A 69 -10.65 15.32 -10.16
N GLN A 70 -9.73 14.87 -9.30
CA GLN A 70 -8.47 15.55 -8.95
C GLN A 70 -8.71 16.90 -8.26
N ASP A 71 -9.74 16.99 -7.42
CA ASP A 71 -9.91 18.15 -6.56
C ASP A 71 -8.80 18.17 -5.48
N PRO A 72 -8.25 19.36 -5.14
CA PRO A 72 -7.13 19.45 -4.21
C PRO A 72 -7.42 18.86 -2.82
N GLU A 73 -8.66 18.96 -2.34
CA GLU A 73 -9.06 18.46 -1.02
C GLU A 73 -9.09 16.94 -0.99
N GLY A 74 -9.69 16.30 -1.99
CA GLY A 74 -9.74 14.84 -2.15
C GLY A 74 -8.35 14.24 -2.36
N LEU A 75 -7.45 14.93 -3.08
CA LEU A 75 -6.06 14.52 -3.22
C LEU A 75 -5.30 14.58 -1.88
N ALA A 76 -5.51 15.64 -1.10
CA ALA A 76 -4.93 15.75 0.24
C ALA A 76 -5.47 14.64 1.16
N GLU A 77 -6.77 14.38 1.14
CA GLU A 77 -7.37 13.29 1.93
C GLU A 77 -6.82 11.92 1.54
N ALA A 78 -6.67 11.65 0.24
CA ALA A 78 -6.09 10.40 -0.24
C ALA A 78 -4.65 10.22 0.23
N TRP A 79 -3.86 11.31 0.19
CA TRP A 79 -2.48 11.33 0.66
C TRP A 79 -2.40 11.06 2.17
N GLU A 80 -3.19 11.76 2.97
CA GLU A 80 -3.25 11.56 4.44
C GLU A 80 -3.75 10.15 4.81
N ALA A 81 -4.60 9.55 3.98
CA ALA A 81 -5.04 8.17 4.12
C ALA A 81 -3.98 7.13 3.69
N GLY A 82 -2.82 7.57 3.16
CA GLY A 82 -1.73 6.72 2.70
C GLY A 82 -1.95 6.09 1.31
N ILE A 83 -2.90 6.59 0.53
CA ILE A 83 -3.24 6.05 -0.78
C ILE A 83 -2.19 6.52 -1.80
N VAL A 84 -1.47 5.57 -2.37
CA VAL A 84 -0.38 5.82 -3.34
C VAL A 84 -0.81 5.66 -4.80
N SER A 85 -2.10 5.43 -5.05
CA SER A 85 -2.64 5.19 -6.38
C SER A 85 -3.94 5.95 -6.56
N VAL A 86 -3.80 7.11 -7.19
CA VAL A 86 -4.89 8.02 -7.49
C VAL A 86 -4.90 8.28 -8.99
N VAL A 87 -6.07 8.17 -9.61
CA VAL A 87 -6.30 8.36 -11.05
C VAL A 87 -7.45 9.33 -11.26
N SER A 88 -7.42 10.06 -12.37
CA SER A 88 -8.48 10.97 -12.78
C SER A 88 -9.64 10.21 -13.40
N THR A 89 -10.87 10.70 -13.24
CA THR A 89 -12.02 10.26 -14.05
C THR A 89 -11.81 10.49 -15.56
N HIS A 90 -10.90 11.40 -15.93
CA HIS A 90 -10.55 11.72 -17.32
C HIS A 90 -9.39 10.86 -17.85
N ASP A 91 -8.74 10.07 -17.01
CA ASP A 91 -7.68 9.20 -17.45
C ASP A 91 -8.21 8.09 -18.37
N SER A 92 -7.38 7.70 -19.33
CA SER A 92 -7.72 6.58 -20.21
C SER A 92 -7.93 5.30 -19.40
N LEU A 93 -8.80 4.42 -19.90
CA LEU A 93 -9.05 3.14 -19.24
C LEU A 93 -7.77 2.30 -19.10
N ALA A 94 -6.84 2.43 -20.06
CA ALA A 94 -5.53 1.78 -20.01
C ALA A 94 -4.68 2.25 -18.81
N THR A 95 -4.70 3.54 -18.50
CA THR A 95 -4.03 4.11 -17.32
C THR A 95 -4.62 3.52 -16.03
N VAL A 96 -5.95 3.47 -15.94
CA VAL A 96 -6.67 2.95 -14.77
C VAL A 96 -6.35 1.47 -14.57
N LEU A 97 -6.37 0.68 -15.65
CA LEU A 97 -5.96 -0.74 -15.63
C LEU A 97 -4.54 -0.90 -15.13
N LEU A 98 -3.59 -0.11 -15.63
CA LEU A 98 -2.19 -0.17 -15.20
C LEU A 98 -2.06 0.12 -13.70
N THR A 99 -2.79 1.12 -13.20
CA THR A 99 -2.81 1.44 -11.77
C THR A 99 -3.41 0.31 -10.94
N VAL A 100 -4.51 -0.32 -11.39
CA VAL A 100 -5.10 -1.51 -10.74
C VAL A 100 -4.10 -2.67 -10.72
N MET A 101 -3.38 -2.91 -11.82
CA MET A 101 -2.33 -3.92 -11.89
C MET A 101 -1.20 -3.62 -10.90
N ALA A 102 -0.73 -2.38 -10.84
CA ALA A 102 0.30 -1.95 -9.90
C ALA A 102 -0.14 -2.15 -8.44
N ALA A 103 -1.37 -1.79 -8.09
CA ALA A 103 -1.94 -2.06 -6.77
C ALA A 103 -2.01 -3.55 -6.46
N SER A 104 -2.36 -4.37 -7.45
CA SER A 104 -2.42 -5.82 -7.31
C SER A 104 -1.08 -6.49 -7.02
N LEU A 105 0.03 -5.88 -7.43
CA LEU A 105 1.38 -6.38 -7.15
C LEU A 105 1.76 -6.15 -5.68
N ARG A 106 1.24 -5.10 -5.07
CA ARG A 106 1.46 -4.80 -3.65
C ARG A 106 0.72 -5.77 -2.73
N VAL A 107 -0.42 -6.31 -3.17
CA VAL A 107 -1.16 -7.39 -2.47
C VAL A 107 -0.30 -8.63 -2.21
N GLY A 108 0.63 -8.94 -3.12
CA GLY A 108 1.49 -10.12 -3.02
C GLY A 108 2.67 -9.99 -2.04
N HIS A 109 2.91 -8.79 -1.48
CA HIS A 109 4.13 -8.53 -0.71
C HIS A 109 3.99 -8.73 0.81
N VAL A 110 2.79 -9.07 1.30
CA VAL A 110 2.50 -9.21 2.74
C VAL A 110 2.90 -10.59 3.31
N CYS A 111 3.35 -11.55 2.50
CA CYS A 111 3.85 -12.85 2.99
C CYS A 111 5.38 -13.03 2.92
N LYS A 112 6.17 -11.98 3.15
CA LYS A 112 7.62 -12.10 3.30
C LYS A 112 8.20 -11.37 4.52
N THR A 113 7.50 -11.30 5.65
CA THR A 113 8.20 -11.13 6.94
C THR A 113 7.36 -11.59 8.12
N HIS A 114 7.43 -12.90 8.42
CA HIS A 114 7.44 -13.35 9.81
C HIS A 114 8.22 -14.65 9.90
N VAL A 115 9.50 -14.61 9.47
CA VAL A 115 10.48 -15.38 10.25
C VAL A 115 10.59 -14.61 11.55
N LEU A 116 9.77 -15.03 12.51
CA LEU A 116 10.17 -14.99 13.91
C LEU A 116 11.53 -15.68 13.95
N SER A 117 12.61 -14.90 13.87
CA SER A 117 13.77 -15.28 14.65
C SER A 117 13.30 -15.12 16.09
N GLU A 118 12.78 -16.22 16.63
CA GLU A 118 12.80 -16.50 18.04
C GLU A 118 14.23 -16.24 18.52
N ILE A 119 14.45 -15.06 19.10
CA ILE A 119 15.58 -14.88 19.99
C ILE A 119 15.11 -15.52 21.29
N SER A 120 15.41 -16.82 21.40
CA SER A 120 15.34 -17.59 22.64
C SER A 120 16.03 -16.81 23.76
N PRO A 121 15.40 -16.65 24.95
CA PRO A 121 16.12 -16.17 26.11
C PRO A 121 17.00 -17.31 26.61
N ASN A 122 18.28 -17.31 26.24
CA ASN A 122 19.27 -18.05 27.02
C ASN A 122 19.61 -17.21 28.25
N ASP A 123 18.94 -17.52 29.36
CA ASP A 123 19.53 -17.35 30.68
C ASP A 123 20.79 -18.22 30.74
N ASP A 124 21.97 -17.60 30.76
CA ASP A 124 23.08 -18.17 31.52
C ASP A 124 24.09 -17.10 31.93
N SER A 125 24.43 -17.16 33.21
CA SER A 125 25.23 -16.19 33.96
C SER A 125 26.71 -16.19 33.57
N ALA A 126 27.26 -14.99 33.36
CA ALA A 126 28.59 -14.61 33.88
C ALA A 126 28.82 -13.09 33.70
N PRO A 127 29.16 -12.33 34.76
CA PRO A 127 29.60 -10.95 34.62
C PRO A 127 31.05 -10.93 34.12
N ALA A 128 31.28 -10.31 32.96
CA ALA A 128 32.63 -10.06 32.47
C ALA A 128 33.32 -8.98 33.35
N PRO A 129 34.54 -9.22 33.84
CA PRO A 129 35.25 -8.27 34.69
C PRO A 129 35.74 -7.07 33.89
N ILE A 130 35.47 -5.88 34.43
CA ILE A 130 35.96 -4.60 33.93
C ILE A 130 37.44 -4.49 34.28
N THR A 131 38.31 -4.38 33.27
CA THR A 131 39.69 -3.92 33.45
C THR A 131 39.91 -2.67 32.59
N PRO A 132 40.40 -1.55 33.16
CA PRO A 132 40.72 -0.35 32.42
C PRO A 132 42.16 -0.43 31.91
N GLU A 133 42.37 -0.35 30.59
CA GLU A 133 43.68 -0.02 30.04
C GLU A 133 43.69 1.34 29.36
N ILE A 134 44.69 2.08 29.77
CA ILE A 134 44.95 3.50 29.64
C ILE A 134 45.98 3.68 28.52
N GLN A 135 45.85 4.80 27.78
CA GLN A 135 46.90 5.44 26.92
C GLN A 135 47.23 4.72 25.59
N THR A 136 47.60 5.37 24.48
CA THR A 136 47.90 6.76 24.10
C THR A 136 47.98 6.87 22.57
N SER A 137 47.84 8.10 22.07
CA SER A 137 48.38 8.61 20.79
C SER A 137 47.64 8.17 19.51
N ARG A 138 47.43 8.99 18.47
CA ARG A 138 48.08 10.26 18.08
C ARG A 138 47.23 10.97 17.00
N SER A 139 47.24 12.31 17.08
CA SER A 139 47.23 13.29 15.98
C SER A 139 45.97 13.47 15.11
N ARG A 140 45.12 14.43 15.51
CA ARG A 140 44.24 15.17 14.59
C ARG A 140 45.08 16.11 13.74
N ARG A 141 45.00 16.01 12.42
CA ARG A 141 45.51 17.05 11.50
C ARG A 141 44.33 17.81 10.91
N CYS A 142 44.03 18.97 11.50
CA CYS A 142 43.29 20.04 10.83
C CYS A 142 44.15 20.62 9.71
N LYS A 143 43.53 20.95 8.58
CA LYS A 143 44.11 21.87 7.60
C LYS A 143 43.03 22.88 7.22
N THR A 144 43.24 24.11 7.65
CA THR A 144 42.48 25.31 7.28
C THR A 144 43.12 25.92 6.04
N ARG A 145 42.32 26.31 5.04
CA ARG A 145 42.31 27.69 4.52
C ARG A 145 41.06 27.93 3.69
#